data_AF-A0A897N4K2-F1
#
_entry.id   AF-A0A897N4K2-F1
#
_cell.length_a   1.000
_cell.length_b   1.000
_cell.length_c   1.000
_cell.angle_alpha   90.00
_cell.angle_beta   90.00
_cell.angle_gamma   90.00
#
_symmetry.space_group_name_H-M   'P 1'
#
loop_
_entity.id
_entity.type
_entity.pdbx_description
1 polymer ?
#
loop_
_entity_poly.entity_id
_entity_poly.type
_entity_poly.pdbx_seq_one_letter_code
_entity_poly.pdbx_strand_id
1 'polypeptide(L)'
;MIDQRPTRFSTVVAVAVPVAATAALVRAVGLERQTAYAAIGAVALAIVLGLLATERLRPVGAALVGPVFPAVALAVLAGGGTALVGQLRNALPIGSAFVVVGAALTAFGGALAVRDSLSRDVLARSVANGLRATVVVGLAVAVALSIRFAPVRSEAATVLGGLVTWVFEPAAVLPIASFLTLSAAVLYLTRTTARALPLAALLGDRLADARETLKQADRTVKLAIMALVATALGTLLLEATASDPYAWVPGVIAGVLAAPAGSTALRRLFVAVLVVDGLFLTSVTSLKRAYRGSGRAALLAVVPYFGGGVVVAAAVRYREPFVSTLVERVPDRLPAQLADPFDALVAQIVSTYGEAALALMIVTALSGLTLVFLLALFVSSALGLLADRAGGAALAASGTVITTAFAATIGVDLRLALAGAVAAFVAWDVGSFGVGLGRELGARASTGRIELVHAGATILFGVGAAAIAVAADRSIESAGVSETLAVPALIAATVGLLLLVVASR
;
A
#
# COMPACT_ATOMS: atom_id res chain seq x y z
N MET A 1 -7.72 -7.78 30.60
CA MET A 1 -7.20 -6.86 29.55
C MET A 1 -8.30 -5.87 29.25
N ILE A 2 -8.05 -4.57 29.47
CA ILE A 2 -8.97 -3.50 29.08
C ILE A 2 -8.98 -3.46 27.55
N ASP A 3 -10.16 -3.57 26.94
CA ASP A 3 -10.32 -3.44 25.48
C ASP A 3 -9.87 -2.02 25.08
N GLN A 4 -8.68 -1.92 24.48
CA GLN A 4 -8.08 -0.67 23.98
C GLN A 4 -8.78 -0.26 22.69
N ARG A 5 -10.02 0.22 22.81
CA ARG A 5 -10.79 0.73 21.67
C ARG A 5 -10.93 2.24 21.77
N PRO A 6 -10.97 2.96 20.64
CA PRO A 6 -11.35 4.36 20.63
C PRO A 6 -12.75 4.53 21.23
N THR A 7 -12.99 5.70 21.79
CA THR A 7 -14.32 6.06 22.29
C THR A 7 -15.31 6.18 21.14
N ARG A 8 -16.59 5.89 21.41
CA ARG A 8 -17.63 5.84 20.38
C ARG A 8 -17.80 7.18 19.69
N PHE A 9 -17.78 8.27 20.44
CA PHE A 9 -17.96 9.61 19.89
C PHE A 9 -16.82 10.00 18.95
N SER A 10 -15.56 9.87 19.39
CA SER A 10 -14.41 10.10 18.52
C SER A 10 -14.44 9.23 17.25
N THR A 11 -14.80 7.96 17.38
CA THR A 11 -14.93 7.06 16.22
C THR A 11 -15.99 7.55 15.23
N VAL A 12 -17.17 7.97 15.73
CA VAL A 12 -18.24 8.50 14.89
C VAL A 12 -17.78 9.77 14.17
N VAL A 13 -17.13 10.70 14.87
CA VAL A 13 -16.61 11.94 14.27
C VAL A 13 -15.54 11.65 13.23
N ALA A 14 -14.53 10.84 13.59
CA ALA A 14 -13.41 10.49 12.72
C ALA A 14 -13.79 9.66 11.49
N VAL A 15 -15.00 9.10 11.44
CA VAL A 15 -15.54 8.39 10.26
C VAL A 15 -16.55 9.26 9.51
N ALA A 16 -17.56 9.79 10.20
CA ALA A 16 -18.67 10.48 9.55
C ALA A 16 -18.23 11.79 8.91
N VAL A 17 -17.38 12.58 9.58
CA VAL A 17 -16.91 13.88 9.06
C VAL A 17 -16.10 13.74 7.76
N PRO A 18 -15.03 12.92 7.69
CA PRO A 18 -14.25 12.80 6.46
C PRO A 18 -15.04 12.10 5.34
N VAL A 19 -15.87 11.11 5.66
CA VAL A 19 -16.72 10.43 4.65
C VAL A 19 -17.76 11.38 4.07
N ALA A 20 -18.44 12.18 4.91
CA ALA A 20 -19.43 13.14 4.43
C ALA A 20 -18.79 14.26 3.59
N ALA A 21 -17.64 14.80 4.02
CA ALA A 21 -16.90 15.80 3.27
C ALA A 21 -16.38 15.25 1.93
N THR A 22 -15.77 14.07 1.94
CA THR A 22 -15.33 13.36 0.73
C THR A 22 -16.50 13.11 -0.21
N ALA A 23 -17.65 12.66 0.31
CA ALA A 23 -18.84 12.44 -0.50
C ALA A 23 -19.41 13.74 -1.08
N ALA A 24 -19.32 14.87 -0.38
CA ALA A 24 -19.73 16.17 -0.92
C ALA A 24 -18.79 16.62 -2.05
N LEU A 25 -17.47 16.48 -1.87
CA LEU A 25 -16.46 16.79 -2.89
C LEU A 25 -16.61 15.91 -4.14
N VAL A 26 -16.74 14.60 -3.97
CA VAL A 26 -16.94 13.64 -5.08
C VAL A 26 -18.19 13.96 -5.88
N ARG A 27 -19.28 14.36 -5.20
CA ARG A 27 -20.52 14.80 -5.83
C ARG A 27 -20.34 16.09 -6.62
N ALA A 28 -19.62 17.06 -6.06
CA ALA A 28 -19.31 18.31 -6.76
C ALA A 28 -18.48 18.10 -8.03
N VAL A 29 -17.58 17.09 -8.04
CA VAL A 29 -16.78 16.74 -9.23
C VAL A 29 -17.55 15.83 -10.22
N GLY A 30 -18.63 15.16 -9.78
CA GLY A 30 -19.41 14.25 -10.63
C GLY A 30 -18.79 12.85 -10.79
N LEU A 31 -17.99 12.38 -9.82
CA LEU A 31 -17.27 11.09 -9.87
C LEU A 31 -17.87 10.01 -8.96
N GLU A 32 -19.17 10.09 -8.68
CA GLU A 32 -19.86 9.21 -7.73
C GLU A 32 -19.68 7.72 -8.08
N ARG A 33 -19.91 7.36 -9.34
CA ARG A 33 -19.89 5.96 -9.80
C ARG A 33 -18.49 5.36 -9.74
N GLN A 34 -17.48 6.10 -10.21
CA GLN A 34 -16.07 5.68 -10.18
C GLN A 34 -15.60 5.51 -8.73
N THR A 35 -15.99 6.45 -7.86
CA THR A 35 -15.66 6.42 -6.43
C THR A 35 -16.32 5.26 -5.71
N ALA A 36 -17.58 4.94 -6.04
CA ALA A 36 -18.29 3.82 -5.42
C ALA A 36 -17.56 2.49 -5.63
N TYR A 37 -17.06 2.21 -6.84
CA TYR A 37 -16.28 0.99 -7.10
C TYR A 37 -15.01 0.92 -6.25
N ALA A 38 -14.21 1.99 -6.22
CA ALA A 38 -12.98 2.02 -5.45
C ALA A 38 -13.24 1.95 -3.93
N ALA A 39 -14.29 2.61 -3.44
CA ALA A 39 -14.70 2.56 -2.04
C ALA A 39 -15.15 1.15 -1.61
N ILE A 40 -15.86 0.40 -2.46
CA ILE A 40 -16.23 -1.00 -2.17
C ILE A 40 -14.98 -1.87 -1.99
N GLY A 41 -14.00 -1.74 -2.88
CA GLY A 41 -12.71 -2.44 -2.75
C GLY A 41 -11.98 -2.06 -1.47
N ALA A 42 -11.87 -0.77 -1.19
CA ALA A 42 -11.28 -0.26 0.04
C ALA A 42 -11.95 -0.84 1.31
N VAL A 43 -13.28 -0.82 1.40
CA VAL A 43 -14.03 -1.36 2.54
C VAL A 43 -13.83 -2.87 2.67
N ALA A 44 -13.84 -3.62 1.56
CA ALA A 44 -13.59 -5.06 1.57
C ALA A 44 -12.20 -5.40 2.15
N LEU A 45 -11.17 -4.64 1.78
CA LEU A 45 -9.83 -4.80 2.35
C LEU A 45 -9.81 -4.51 3.86
N ALA A 46 -10.45 -3.41 4.28
CA ALA A 46 -10.55 -3.06 5.70
C ALA A 46 -11.27 -4.15 6.51
N ILE A 47 -12.32 -4.77 5.97
CA ILE A 47 -13.03 -5.90 6.59
C ILE A 47 -12.07 -7.08 6.77
N VAL A 48 -11.30 -7.47 5.75
CA VAL A 48 -10.33 -8.56 5.85
C VAL A 48 -9.27 -8.28 6.92
N LEU A 49 -8.75 -7.06 6.98
CA LEU A 49 -7.81 -6.65 8.04
C LEU A 49 -8.46 -6.72 9.43
N GLY A 50 -9.72 -6.30 9.57
CA GLY A 50 -10.50 -6.42 10.81
C GLY A 50 -10.74 -7.87 11.24
N LEU A 51 -10.97 -8.78 10.30
CA LEU A 51 -11.08 -10.22 10.57
C LEU A 51 -9.74 -10.80 11.02
N LEU A 52 -8.63 -10.40 10.40
CA LEU A 52 -7.27 -10.81 10.78
C LEU A 52 -6.83 -10.26 12.14
N ALA A 53 -7.36 -9.10 12.55
CA ALA A 53 -7.15 -8.52 13.87
C ALA A 53 -7.89 -9.28 14.98
N THR A 54 -9.03 -9.91 14.64
CA THR A 54 -9.88 -10.60 15.61
C THR A 54 -9.43 -12.06 15.78
N GLU A 55 -8.92 -12.44 16.96
CA GLU A 55 -8.37 -13.80 17.17
C GLU A 55 -9.33 -14.92 16.78
N ARG A 56 -10.62 -14.78 17.13
CA ARG A 56 -11.68 -15.76 16.81
C ARG A 56 -11.93 -15.91 15.31
N LEU A 57 -11.87 -14.82 14.55
CA LEU A 57 -12.19 -14.78 13.12
C LEU A 57 -10.94 -14.82 12.21
N ARG A 58 -9.75 -14.90 12.82
CA ARG A 58 -8.47 -14.93 12.10
C ARG A 58 -8.39 -16.00 11.00
N PRO A 59 -8.88 -17.24 11.16
CA PRO A 59 -8.87 -18.23 10.07
C PRO A 59 -9.69 -17.77 8.87
N VAL A 60 -10.86 -17.15 9.11
CA VAL A 60 -11.72 -16.61 8.05
C VAL A 60 -11.00 -15.47 7.32
N GLY A 61 -10.40 -14.53 8.06
CA GLY A 61 -9.60 -13.47 7.47
C GLY A 61 -8.44 -14.01 6.62
N ALA A 62 -7.74 -15.04 7.08
CA ALA A 62 -6.64 -15.65 6.34
C ALA A 62 -7.10 -16.37 5.06
N ALA A 63 -8.30 -16.97 5.06
CA ALA A 63 -8.87 -17.62 3.88
C ALA A 63 -9.31 -16.58 2.83
N LEU A 64 -9.88 -15.45 3.29
CA LEU A 64 -10.39 -14.39 2.42
C LEU A 64 -9.30 -13.54 1.77
N VAL A 65 -8.09 -13.50 2.33
CA VAL A 65 -6.96 -12.75 1.74
C VAL A 65 -6.75 -13.11 0.26
N GLY A 66 -6.76 -14.40 -0.08
CA GLY A 66 -6.58 -14.86 -1.47
C GLY A 66 -7.58 -14.23 -2.44
N PRO A 67 -8.90 -14.49 -2.32
CA PRO A 67 -9.90 -13.95 -3.24
C PRO A 67 -10.12 -12.44 -3.14
N VAL A 68 -9.94 -11.84 -1.96
CA VAL A 68 -10.20 -10.40 -1.79
C VAL A 68 -9.10 -9.55 -2.41
N PHE A 69 -7.83 -9.97 -2.38
CA PHE A 69 -6.73 -9.16 -2.91
C PHE A 69 -6.87 -8.76 -4.39
N PRO A 70 -7.11 -9.68 -5.34
CA PRO A 70 -7.30 -9.32 -6.73
C PRO A 70 -8.61 -8.53 -6.92
N ALA A 71 -9.67 -8.83 -6.16
CA ALA A 71 -10.94 -8.11 -6.24
C ALA A 71 -10.81 -6.65 -5.78
N VAL A 72 -10.03 -6.38 -4.73
CA VAL A 72 -9.75 -5.02 -4.25
C VAL A 72 -8.99 -4.22 -5.30
N ALA A 73 -7.90 -4.78 -5.84
CA ALA A 73 -7.15 -4.12 -6.90
C ALA A 73 -8.01 -3.87 -8.14
N LEU A 74 -8.84 -4.84 -8.54
CA LEU A 74 -9.75 -4.68 -9.67
C LEU A 74 -10.78 -3.57 -9.41
N ALA A 75 -11.36 -3.49 -8.21
CA ALA A 75 -12.33 -2.47 -7.86
C ALA A 75 -11.71 -1.06 -7.83
N VAL A 76 -10.48 -0.94 -7.31
CA VAL A 76 -9.72 0.32 -7.31
C VAL A 76 -9.32 0.72 -8.73
N LEU A 77 -8.87 -0.21 -9.57
CA LEU A 77 -8.56 0.06 -10.98
C LEU A 77 -9.83 0.38 -11.79
N ALA A 78 -10.95 -0.26 -11.52
CA ALA A 78 -12.22 0.07 -12.15
C ALA A 78 -12.67 1.49 -11.81
N GLY A 79 -12.44 1.97 -10.59
CA GLY A 79 -12.69 3.37 -10.22
C GLY A 79 -11.64 4.32 -10.75
N GLY A 80 -10.40 4.23 -10.23
CA GLY A 80 -9.31 5.15 -10.53
C GLY A 80 -8.78 5.04 -11.96
N GLY A 81 -8.71 3.82 -12.51
CA GLY A 81 -8.29 3.60 -13.89
C GLY A 81 -9.30 4.12 -14.91
N THR A 82 -10.61 4.00 -14.68
CA THR A 82 -11.59 4.63 -15.57
C THR A 82 -11.57 6.15 -15.51
N ALA A 83 -11.31 6.72 -14.32
CA ALA A 83 -11.10 8.15 -14.18
C ALA A 83 -9.81 8.60 -14.92
N LEU A 84 -8.72 7.85 -14.79
CA LEU A 84 -7.45 8.12 -15.48
C LEU A 84 -7.59 8.05 -17.01
N VAL A 85 -8.26 7.01 -17.52
CA VAL A 85 -8.51 6.89 -18.95
C VAL A 85 -9.40 8.03 -19.45
N GLY A 86 -10.39 8.46 -18.67
CA GLY A 86 -11.18 9.66 -18.96
C GLY A 86 -10.33 10.93 -19.03
N GLN A 87 -9.30 11.06 -18.18
CA GLN A 87 -8.35 12.18 -18.24
C GLN A 87 -7.51 12.14 -19.51
N LEU A 88 -6.97 10.99 -19.87
CA LEU A 88 -6.16 10.82 -21.09
C LEU A 88 -6.97 11.13 -22.37
N ARG A 89 -8.30 10.98 -22.31
CA ARG A 89 -9.22 11.34 -23.40
C ARG A 89 -9.70 12.78 -23.35
N ASN A 90 -9.21 13.60 -22.41
CA ASN A 90 -9.71 14.94 -22.12
C ASN A 90 -11.22 14.98 -21.80
N ALA A 91 -11.82 13.84 -21.43
CA ALA A 91 -13.22 13.74 -21.02
C ALA A 91 -13.43 14.06 -19.54
N LEU A 92 -12.35 13.95 -18.74
CA LEU A 92 -12.34 14.31 -17.33
C LEU A 92 -11.15 15.25 -17.04
N PRO A 93 -11.30 16.18 -16.07
CA PRO A 93 -10.25 17.10 -15.71
C PRO A 93 -9.06 16.39 -15.03
N ILE A 94 -7.87 16.94 -15.25
CA ILE A 94 -6.63 16.52 -14.58
C ILE A 94 -6.85 16.62 -13.06
N GLY A 95 -6.56 15.54 -12.32
CA GLY A 95 -6.89 15.41 -10.89
C GLY A 95 -8.00 14.40 -10.56
N SER A 96 -8.97 14.16 -11.45
CA SER A 96 -10.08 13.20 -11.27
C SER A 96 -9.68 11.81 -10.74
N ALA A 97 -8.62 11.20 -11.27
CA ALA A 97 -8.13 9.89 -10.79
C ALA A 97 -7.67 9.95 -9.31
N PHE A 98 -7.02 11.05 -8.91
CA PHE A 98 -6.59 11.26 -7.54
C PHE A 98 -7.74 11.55 -6.59
N VAL A 99 -8.82 12.19 -7.04
CA VAL A 99 -10.06 12.32 -6.26
C VAL A 99 -10.63 10.93 -5.93
N VAL A 100 -10.68 10.02 -6.90
CA VAL A 100 -11.17 8.65 -6.69
C VAL A 100 -10.25 7.86 -5.74
N VAL A 101 -8.94 7.95 -5.92
CA VAL A 101 -7.95 7.29 -5.04
C VAL A 101 -8.03 7.85 -3.61
N GLY A 102 -8.12 9.17 -3.47
CA GLY A 102 -8.30 9.84 -2.19
C GLY A 102 -9.57 9.39 -1.48
N ALA A 103 -10.69 9.32 -2.19
CA ALA A 103 -11.96 8.87 -1.64
C ALA A 103 -11.95 7.38 -1.25
N ALA A 104 -11.27 6.53 -2.02
CA ALA A 104 -11.03 5.14 -1.65
C ALA A 104 -10.19 5.03 -0.37
N LEU A 105 -9.16 5.87 -0.22
CA LEU A 105 -8.36 5.94 1.00
C LEU A 105 -9.18 6.44 2.19
N THR A 106 -10.08 7.40 1.98
CA THR A 106 -11.04 7.85 3.01
C THR A 106 -11.92 6.71 3.49
N ALA A 107 -12.51 5.96 2.55
CA ALA A 107 -13.38 4.83 2.86
C ALA A 107 -12.61 3.71 3.58
N PHE A 108 -11.38 3.42 3.14
CA PHE A 108 -10.49 2.44 3.77
C PHE A 108 -10.14 2.83 5.22
N GLY A 109 -9.67 4.06 5.42
CA GLY A 109 -9.32 4.59 6.74
C GLY A 109 -10.52 4.65 7.67
N GLY A 110 -11.67 5.13 7.17
CA GLY A 110 -12.92 5.19 7.93
C GLY A 110 -13.39 3.81 8.39
N ALA A 111 -13.36 2.81 7.50
CA ALA A 111 -13.72 1.44 7.87
C ALA A 111 -12.76 0.83 8.91
N LEU A 112 -11.47 1.15 8.85
CA LEU A 112 -10.48 0.73 9.85
C LEU A 112 -10.64 1.45 11.20
N ALA A 113 -11.02 2.72 11.19
CA ALA A 113 -11.19 3.54 12.39
C ALA A 113 -12.28 2.98 13.32
N VAL A 114 -13.31 2.32 12.77
CA VAL A 114 -14.41 1.70 13.56
C VAL A 114 -13.92 0.65 14.56
N ARG A 115 -12.83 -0.08 14.24
CA ARG A 115 -12.30 -1.16 15.08
C ARG A 115 -10.85 -0.96 15.53
N ASP A 116 -10.21 0.12 15.12
CA ASP A 116 -8.77 0.37 15.28
C ASP A 116 -7.93 -0.88 14.92
N SER A 117 -8.27 -1.52 13.81
CA SER A 117 -7.68 -2.82 13.43
C SER A 117 -6.33 -2.69 12.72
N LEU A 118 -5.84 -1.47 12.51
CA LEU A 118 -4.58 -1.21 11.82
C LEU A 118 -3.42 -1.28 12.80
N SER A 119 -2.90 -2.48 13.02
CA SER A 119 -1.66 -2.69 13.76
C SER A 119 -0.57 -3.26 12.87
N ARG A 120 0.69 -3.00 13.24
CA ARG A 120 1.86 -3.53 12.54
C ARG A 120 1.84 -5.05 12.42
N ASP A 121 1.33 -5.74 13.44
CA ASP A 121 1.18 -7.20 13.42
C ASP A 121 0.10 -7.66 12.45
N VAL A 122 -1.02 -6.95 12.36
CA VAL A 122 -2.10 -7.26 11.39
C VAL A 122 -1.59 -7.06 9.97
N LEU A 123 -0.88 -5.96 9.71
CA LEU A 123 -0.27 -5.67 8.41
C LEU A 123 0.77 -6.73 8.03
N ALA A 124 1.70 -7.07 8.93
CA ALA A 124 2.70 -8.12 8.71
C ALA A 124 2.04 -9.48 8.39
N ARG A 125 0.98 -9.84 9.11
CA ARG A 125 0.21 -11.06 8.87
C ARG A 125 -0.52 -11.03 7.53
N SER A 126 -1.12 -9.88 7.18
CA SER A 126 -1.82 -9.70 5.92
C SER A 126 -0.86 -9.83 4.73
N VAL A 127 0.31 -9.17 4.79
CA VAL A 127 1.37 -9.29 3.79
C VAL A 127 1.85 -10.74 3.67
N ALA A 128 2.12 -11.42 4.79
CA ALA A 128 2.58 -12.81 4.76
C ALA A 128 1.53 -13.78 4.18
N ASN A 129 0.26 -13.62 4.55
CA ASN A 129 -0.83 -14.45 4.01
C ASN A 129 -1.08 -14.13 2.53
N GLY A 130 -1.01 -12.85 2.15
CA GLY A 130 -1.16 -12.38 0.78
C GLY A 130 -0.08 -12.95 -0.12
N LEU A 131 1.18 -12.86 0.31
CA LEU A 131 2.31 -13.45 -0.40
C LEU A 131 2.11 -14.96 -0.63
N ARG A 132 1.69 -15.71 0.40
CA ARG A 132 1.43 -17.16 0.26
C ARG A 132 0.31 -17.45 -0.74
N ALA A 133 -0.79 -16.70 -0.66
CA ALA A 133 -1.90 -16.86 -1.60
C ALA A 133 -1.47 -16.52 -3.04
N THR A 134 -0.78 -15.40 -3.23
CA THR A 134 -0.27 -14.98 -4.55
C THR A 134 0.76 -15.95 -5.12
N VAL A 135 1.61 -16.57 -4.28
CA VAL A 135 2.56 -17.61 -4.72
C VAL A 135 1.84 -18.83 -5.28
N VAL A 136 0.69 -19.24 -4.71
CA VAL A 136 -0.11 -20.32 -5.29
C VAL A 136 -0.63 -19.95 -6.68
N VAL A 137 -1.13 -18.73 -6.85
CA VAL A 137 -1.61 -18.25 -8.15
C VAL A 137 -0.46 -18.17 -9.16
N GLY A 138 0.71 -17.63 -8.75
CA GLY A 138 1.90 -17.56 -9.59
C GLY A 138 2.46 -18.93 -9.97
N LEU A 139 2.40 -19.91 -9.06
CA LEU A 139 2.76 -21.30 -9.38
C LEU A 139 1.78 -21.89 -10.40
N ALA A 140 0.48 -21.61 -10.27
CA ALA A 140 -0.50 -22.03 -11.26
C ALA A 140 -0.27 -21.39 -12.63
N VAL A 141 0.17 -20.12 -12.70
CA VAL A 141 0.64 -19.50 -13.95
C VAL A 141 1.80 -20.31 -14.53
N ALA A 142 2.82 -20.62 -13.73
CA ALA A 142 3.98 -21.38 -14.19
C ALA A 142 3.60 -22.79 -14.68
N VAL A 143 2.63 -23.45 -14.05
CA VAL A 143 2.09 -24.74 -14.50
C VAL A 143 1.30 -24.58 -15.80
N ALA A 144 0.42 -23.58 -15.90
CA ALA A 144 -0.37 -23.33 -17.11
C ALA A 144 0.53 -23.03 -18.32
N LEU A 145 1.57 -22.22 -18.13
CA LEU A 145 2.60 -21.96 -19.13
C LEU A 145 3.39 -23.25 -19.45
N SER A 146 3.84 -24.00 -18.45
CA SER A 146 4.56 -25.26 -18.66
C SER A 146 3.77 -26.29 -19.49
N ILE A 147 2.44 -26.38 -19.29
CA ILE A 147 1.56 -27.26 -20.06
C ILE A 147 1.42 -26.74 -21.50
N ARG A 148 1.21 -25.42 -21.68
CA ARG A 148 1.02 -24.80 -23.00
C ARG A 148 2.29 -24.86 -23.85
N PHE A 149 3.44 -24.65 -23.22
CA PHE A 149 4.77 -24.68 -23.85
C PHE A 149 5.48 -26.03 -23.67
N ALA A 150 4.77 -27.10 -23.26
CA ALA A 150 5.35 -28.44 -23.13
C ALA A 150 6.04 -28.97 -24.41
N PRO A 151 5.60 -28.62 -25.64
CA PRO A 151 6.35 -28.96 -26.85
C PRO A 151 7.57 -28.05 -27.14
N VAL A 152 7.73 -26.93 -26.42
CA VAL A 152 8.77 -25.91 -26.63
C VAL A 152 9.46 -25.63 -25.28
N ARG A 153 10.39 -26.52 -24.90
CA ARG A 153 11.20 -26.44 -23.66
C ARG A 153 12.03 -25.15 -23.47
N SER A 154 12.03 -24.21 -24.42
CA SER A 154 12.87 -23.01 -24.38
C SER A 154 12.28 -21.84 -23.55
N GLU A 155 10.96 -21.71 -23.37
CA GLU A 155 10.38 -20.45 -22.84
C GLU A 155 10.17 -20.39 -21.32
N ALA A 156 9.92 -21.51 -20.63
CA ALA A 156 9.96 -21.54 -19.17
C ALA A 156 11.39 -21.28 -18.65
N ALA A 157 12.39 -21.69 -19.43
CA ALA A 157 13.79 -21.29 -19.25
C ALA A 157 14.01 -19.80 -19.55
N THR A 158 13.16 -19.13 -20.33
CA THR A 158 13.24 -17.68 -20.60
C THR A 158 12.65 -16.82 -19.47
N VAL A 159 11.61 -17.27 -18.76
CA VAL A 159 11.05 -16.51 -17.61
C VAL A 159 11.87 -16.74 -16.34
N LEU A 160 12.20 -17.99 -16.02
CA LEU A 160 13.18 -18.28 -14.97
C LEU A 160 14.55 -17.70 -15.36
N GLY A 161 14.91 -17.80 -16.64
CA GLY A 161 16.08 -17.14 -17.21
C GLY A 161 16.00 -15.63 -17.07
N GLY A 162 14.84 -15.00 -17.23
CA GLY A 162 14.64 -13.56 -17.08
C GLY A 162 14.79 -13.08 -15.64
N LEU A 163 14.32 -13.86 -14.67
CA LEU A 163 14.57 -13.60 -13.24
C LEU A 163 16.03 -13.87 -12.86
N VAL A 164 16.60 -14.97 -13.38
CA VAL A 164 18.01 -15.33 -13.18
C VAL A 164 18.91 -14.28 -13.84
N THR A 165 18.63 -13.79 -15.04
CA THR A 165 19.37 -12.71 -15.69
C THR A 165 19.14 -11.42 -14.94
N TRP A 166 17.91 -11.04 -14.57
CA TRP A 166 17.71 -9.84 -13.75
C TRP A 166 18.50 -9.86 -12.41
N VAL A 167 18.66 -11.04 -11.80
CA VAL A 167 19.43 -11.23 -10.56
C VAL A 167 20.94 -11.34 -10.80
N PHE A 168 21.40 -12.05 -11.83
CA PHE A 168 22.81 -12.42 -12.05
C PHE A 168 23.48 -11.68 -13.21
N GLU A 169 22.71 -11.27 -14.22
CA GLU A 169 23.10 -10.62 -15.48
C GLU A 169 22.13 -9.48 -15.86
N PRO A 170 22.00 -8.43 -15.02
CA PRO A 170 20.99 -7.40 -15.23
C PRO A 170 21.29 -6.59 -16.49
N ALA A 171 20.27 -6.36 -17.32
CA ALA A 171 20.40 -5.67 -18.61
C ALA A 171 20.62 -4.15 -18.51
N ALA A 172 20.39 -3.55 -17.33
CA ALA A 172 20.57 -2.11 -17.11
C ALA A 172 22.07 -1.75 -16.99
N VAL A 173 22.45 -0.61 -17.57
CA VAL A 173 23.83 -0.08 -17.53
C VAL A 173 24.32 0.12 -16.09
N LEU A 174 23.42 0.50 -15.17
CA LEU A 174 23.63 0.49 -13.73
C LEU A 174 22.51 -0.29 -13.04
N PRO A 175 22.73 -1.52 -12.59
CA PRO A 175 21.68 -2.36 -12.02
C PRO A 175 21.47 -2.10 -10.52
N ILE A 176 21.18 -0.85 -10.17
CA ILE A 176 21.08 -0.39 -8.78
C ILE A 176 19.82 -0.95 -8.12
N ALA A 177 18.66 -0.94 -8.81
CA ALA A 177 17.41 -1.41 -8.22
C ALA A 177 17.47 -2.89 -7.80
N SER A 178 18.00 -3.77 -8.65
CA SER A 178 18.13 -5.20 -8.34
C SER A 178 19.13 -5.44 -7.21
N PHE A 179 20.23 -4.69 -7.16
CA PHE A 179 21.24 -4.79 -6.10
C PHE A 179 20.71 -4.32 -4.74
N LEU A 180 20.01 -3.18 -4.69
CA LEU A 180 19.39 -2.67 -3.46
C LEU A 180 18.30 -3.61 -2.96
N THR A 181 17.51 -4.19 -3.87
CA THR A 181 16.47 -5.16 -3.53
C THR A 181 17.07 -6.43 -2.91
N LEU A 182 18.13 -6.98 -3.50
CA LEU A 182 18.86 -8.12 -2.94
C LEU A 182 19.46 -7.79 -1.57
N SER A 183 20.07 -6.62 -1.42
CA SER A 183 20.67 -6.17 -0.16
C SER A 183 19.63 -6.04 0.95
N ALA A 184 18.48 -5.42 0.64
CA ALA A 184 17.35 -5.31 1.56
C ALA A 184 16.80 -6.69 1.94
N ALA A 185 16.68 -7.60 0.97
CA ALA A 185 16.18 -8.96 1.19
C ALA A 185 17.12 -9.77 2.10
N VAL A 186 18.43 -9.72 1.84
CA VAL A 186 19.46 -10.36 2.68
C VAL A 186 19.39 -9.83 4.10
N LEU A 187 19.50 -8.51 4.30
CA LEU A 187 19.47 -7.90 5.64
C LEU A 187 18.18 -8.22 6.39
N TYR A 188 17.04 -8.18 5.70
CA TYR A 188 15.76 -8.56 6.27
C TYR A 188 15.76 -10.01 6.72
N LEU A 189 16.18 -10.94 5.85
CA LEU A 189 16.13 -12.36 6.13
C LEU A 189 17.09 -12.73 7.26
N THR A 190 18.35 -12.25 7.22
CA THR A 190 19.34 -12.44 8.28
C THR A 190 18.83 -11.92 9.62
N ARG A 191 18.21 -10.72 9.65
CA ARG A 191 17.59 -10.19 10.87
C ARG A 191 16.45 -11.07 11.37
N THR A 192 15.59 -11.59 10.47
CA THR A 192 14.51 -12.49 10.88
C THR A 192 15.03 -13.83 11.40
N THR A 193 16.09 -14.38 10.80
CA THR A 193 16.76 -15.60 11.23
C THR A 193 17.39 -15.41 12.60
N ALA A 194 18.12 -14.31 12.83
CA ALA A 194 18.71 -13.96 14.12
C ALA A 194 17.66 -13.85 15.24
N ARG A 195 16.48 -13.30 14.94
CA ARG A 195 15.35 -13.22 15.89
C ARG A 195 14.63 -14.54 16.11
N ALA A 196 14.63 -15.42 15.10
CA ALA A 196 14.03 -16.74 15.21
C ALA A 196 14.89 -17.70 16.04
N LEU A 197 16.21 -17.48 16.10
CA LEU A 197 17.13 -18.24 16.93
C LEU A 197 16.88 -18.01 18.43
N PRO A 198 16.93 -19.06 19.28
CA PRO A 198 16.81 -18.93 20.72
C PRO A 198 18.13 -18.41 21.33
N LEU A 199 18.61 -17.26 20.87
CA LEU A 199 19.89 -16.67 21.31
C LEU A 199 19.92 -16.45 22.82
N ALA A 200 18.78 -16.11 23.43
CA ALA A 200 18.66 -15.99 24.89
C ALA A 200 18.89 -17.32 25.63
N ALA A 201 18.52 -18.46 25.03
CA ALA A 201 18.75 -19.78 25.64
C ALA A 201 20.20 -20.26 25.41
N LEU A 202 20.84 -19.84 24.32
CA LEU A 202 22.21 -20.22 23.97
C LEU A 202 23.28 -19.36 24.66
N LEU A 203 22.97 -18.09 24.92
CA LEU A 203 23.93 -17.12 25.45
C LEU A 203 23.71 -16.79 26.93
N GLY A 204 22.60 -17.25 27.53
CA GLY A 204 22.32 -17.13 28.97
C GLY A 204 22.52 -15.71 29.51
N ASP A 205 23.23 -15.61 30.63
CA ASP A 205 23.47 -14.34 31.33
C ASP A 205 24.34 -13.34 30.55
N ARG A 206 25.17 -13.80 29.59
CA ARG A 206 25.97 -12.91 28.73
C ARG A 206 25.10 -12.03 27.82
N LEU A 207 23.85 -12.42 27.61
CA LEU A 207 22.90 -11.63 26.82
C LEU A 207 22.33 -10.44 27.61
N ALA A 208 22.38 -10.47 28.95
CA ALA A 208 21.91 -9.38 29.79
C ALA A 208 22.77 -8.14 29.62
N ASP A 209 24.10 -8.30 29.61
CA ASP A 209 25.08 -7.23 29.41
C ASP A 209 25.05 -6.68 27.97
N ALA A 210 24.76 -7.53 26.98
CA ALA A 210 24.68 -7.14 25.57
C ALA A 210 23.27 -6.73 25.10
N ARG A 211 22.29 -6.64 26.01
CA ARG A 211 20.88 -6.43 25.63
C ARG A 211 20.64 -5.07 24.99
N GLU A 212 21.27 -4.03 25.53
CA GLU A 212 21.08 -2.67 25.04
C GLU A 212 21.80 -2.46 23.70
N THR A 213 23.00 -3.03 23.53
CA THR A 213 23.74 -3.00 22.25
C THR A 213 23.02 -3.79 21.16
N LEU A 214 22.45 -4.96 21.48
CA LEU A 214 21.62 -5.74 20.53
C LEU A 214 20.34 -4.99 20.14
N LYS A 215 19.71 -4.28 21.08
CA LYS A 215 18.52 -3.47 20.81
C LYS A 215 18.84 -2.28 19.92
N GLN A 216 19.98 -1.63 20.13
CA GLN A 216 20.49 -0.56 19.27
C GLN A 216 20.83 -1.11 17.87
N ALA A 217 21.54 -2.24 17.77
CA ALA A 217 21.88 -2.88 16.51
C ALA A 217 20.62 -3.34 15.73
N ASP A 218 19.62 -3.90 16.41
CA ASP A 218 18.36 -4.26 15.75
C ASP A 218 17.61 -3.03 15.22
N ARG A 219 17.69 -1.90 15.94
CA ARG A 219 17.09 -0.63 15.51
C ARG A 219 17.83 -0.05 14.30
N THR A 220 19.16 -0.07 14.29
CA THR A 220 19.95 0.41 13.14
C THR A 220 19.75 -0.47 11.92
N VAL A 221 19.77 -1.79 12.07
CA VAL A 221 19.48 -2.73 10.96
C VAL A 221 18.05 -2.54 10.45
N LYS A 222 17.07 -2.34 11.35
CA LYS A 222 15.68 -2.04 10.92
C LYS A 222 15.62 -0.75 10.09
N LEU A 223 16.28 0.32 10.52
CA LEU A 223 16.33 1.59 9.79
C LEU A 223 17.03 1.41 8.44
N ALA A 224 18.14 0.67 8.39
CA ALA A 224 18.89 0.38 7.17
C ALA A 224 18.04 -0.42 6.16
N ILE A 225 17.34 -1.47 6.59
CA ILE A 225 16.42 -2.23 5.73
C ILE A 225 15.35 -1.30 5.14
N MET A 226 14.73 -0.44 5.96
CA MET A 226 13.68 0.46 5.48
C MET A 226 14.21 1.49 4.48
N ALA A 227 15.37 2.08 4.76
CA ALA A 227 16.04 2.98 3.84
C ALA A 227 16.34 2.27 2.51
N LEU A 228 16.89 1.05 2.55
CA LEU A 228 17.19 0.26 1.35
C LEU A 228 15.93 -0.08 0.54
N VAL A 229 14.83 -0.47 1.18
CA VAL A 229 13.56 -0.76 0.49
C VAL A 229 12.98 0.50 -0.15
N ALA A 230 12.97 1.63 0.56
CA ALA A 230 12.48 2.90 0.02
C ALA A 230 13.31 3.34 -1.18
N THR A 231 14.64 3.27 -1.08
CA THR A 231 15.55 3.59 -2.18
C THR A 231 15.38 2.61 -3.34
N ALA A 232 15.26 1.31 -3.08
CA ALA A 232 15.05 0.29 -4.11
C ALA A 232 13.76 0.54 -4.91
N LEU A 233 12.65 0.85 -4.22
CA LEU A 233 11.38 1.21 -4.86
C LEU A 233 11.51 2.48 -5.70
N GLY A 234 12.17 3.52 -5.17
CA GLY A 234 12.43 4.76 -5.91
C GLY A 234 13.26 4.52 -7.17
N THR A 235 14.34 3.74 -7.06
CA THR A 235 15.18 3.37 -8.20
C THR A 235 14.46 2.50 -9.21
N LEU A 236 13.61 1.57 -8.76
CA LEU A 236 12.85 0.70 -9.65
C LEU A 236 11.79 1.48 -10.43
N LEU A 237 11.11 2.43 -9.79
CA LEU A 237 10.19 3.34 -10.46
C LEU A 237 10.91 4.22 -11.49
N LEU A 238 12.09 4.73 -11.14
CA LEU A 238 12.92 5.54 -12.02
C LEU A 238 13.42 4.74 -13.23
N GLU A 239 13.98 3.55 -13.02
CA GLU A 239 14.41 2.63 -14.08
C GLU A 239 13.25 2.18 -14.98
N ALA A 240 12.03 2.07 -14.44
CA ALA A 240 10.85 1.69 -15.22
C ALA A 240 10.26 2.84 -16.05
N THR A 241 10.59 4.10 -15.74
CA THR A 241 9.94 5.28 -16.35
C THR A 241 10.88 6.14 -17.19
N ALA A 242 12.20 6.06 -16.98
CA ALA A 242 13.20 6.86 -17.68
C ALA A 242 14.09 6.02 -18.58
N SER A 243 14.35 6.50 -19.80
CA SER A 243 15.24 5.85 -20.78
C SER A 243 16.71 5.89 -20.35
N ASP A 244 17.11 6.92 -19.61
CA ASP A 244 18.43 7.06 -18.99
C ASP A 244 18.28 7.58 -17.54
N PRO A 245 17.94 6.69 -16.58
CA PRO A 245 17.56 7.06 -15.22
C PRO A 245 18.71 7.71 -14.42
N TYR A 246 19.95 7.59 -14.87
CA TYR A 246 21.14 8.00 -14.12
C TYR A 246 22.01 9.02 -14.86
N ALA A 247 21.52 9.65 -15.93
CA ALA A 247 22.24 10.68 -16.69
C ALA A 247 22.74 11.86 -15.82
N TRP A 248 22.04 12.14 -14.72
CA TRP A 248 22.36 13.21 -13.77
C TRP A 248 23.45 12.83 -12.76
N VAL A 249 23.87 11.56 -12.70
CA VAL A 249 24.88 11.08 -11.73
C VAL A 249 26.28 11.30 -12.30
N PRO A 250 27.18 12.01 -11.60
CA PRO A 250 28.57 12.16 -12.02
C PRO A 250 29.24 10.79 -12.26
N GLY A 251 30.00 10.67 -13.36
CA GLY A 251 30.59 9.39 -13.79
C GLY A 251 31.44 8.68 -12.73
N VAL A 252 32.09 9.44 -11.83
CA VAL A 252 32.84 8.89 -10.69
C VAL A 252 31.92 8.16 -9.71
N ILE A 253 30.77 8.76 -9.37
CA ILE A 253 29.78 8.15 -8.47
C ILE A 253 29.11 6.96 -9.13
N ALA A 254 28.80 7.06 -10.42
CA ALA A 254 28.27 5.96 -11.21
C ALA A 254 29.24 4.76 -11.23
N GLY A 255 30.54 4.99 -11.42
CA GLY A 255 31.57 3.93 -11.38
C GLY A 255 31.68 3.25 -10.02
N VAL A 256 31.63 4.02 -8.93
CA VAL A 256 31.67 3.48 -7.55
C VAL A 256 30.43 2.65 -7.23
N LEU A 257 29.25 3.04 -7.71
CA LEU A 257 28.00 2.28 -7.52
C LEU A 257 27.89 1.08 -8.46
N ALA A 258 28.39 1.20 -9.69
CA ALA A 258 28.37 0.14 -10.69
C ALA A 258 29.28 -1.03 -10.31
N ALA A 259 30.43 -0.78 -9.68
CA ALA A 259 31.37 -1.84 -9.28
C ALA A 259 30.73 -2.91 -8.34
N PRO A 260 30.08 -2.56 -7.21
CA PRO A 260 29.38 -3.54 -6.39
C PRO A 260 28.08 -4.02 -7.04
N ALA A 261 27.33 -3.14 -7.70
CA ALA A 261 26.05 -3.49 -8.31
C ALA A 261 26.19 -4.46 -9.50
N GLY A 262 27.29 -4.38 -10.26
CA GLY A 262 27.60 -5.26 -11.39
C GLY A 262 28.36 -6.53 -11.01
N SER A 263 28.83 -6.67 -9.77
CA SER A 263 29.61 -7.83 -9.34
C SER A 263 28.75 -9.10 -9.24
N THR A 264 28.94 -10.03 -10.17
CA THR A 264 28.30 -11.35 -10.15
C THR A 264 28.66 -12.14 -8.89
N ALA A 265 29.86 -11.95 -8.34
CA ALA A 265 30.32 -12.62 -7.12
C ALA A 265 29.51 -12.17 -5.89
N LEU A 266 29.30 -10.85 -5.72
CA LEU A 266 28.47 -10.31 -4.63
C LEU A 266 27.01 -10.74 -4.77
N ARG A 267 26.47 -10.76 -5.98
CA ARG A 267 25.09 -11.23 -6.25
C ARG A 267 24.91 -12.71 -5.90
N ARG A 268 25.86 -13.57 -6.31
CA ARG A 268 25.88 -14.99 -5.92
C ARG A 268 25.97 -15.16 -4.41
N LEU A 269 26.80 -14.36 -3.74
CA LEU A 269 26.89 -14.38 -2.27
C LEU A 269 25.56 -13.99 -1.62
N PHE A 270 24.90 -12.93 -2.09
CA PHE A 270 23.59 -12.51 -1.57
C PHE A 270 22.52 -13.58 -1.77
N VAL A 271 22.47 -14.20 -2.95
CA VAL A 271 21.53 -15.31 -3.21
C VAL A 271 21.85 -16.52 -2.32
N ALA A 272 23.12 -16.87 -2.16
CA ALA A 272 23.52 -17.97 -1.27
C ALA A 272 23.10 -17.69 0.18
N VAL A 273 23.33 -16.48 0.69
CA VAL A 273 22.88 -16.06 2.03
C VAL A 273 21.36 -16.13 2.14
N LEU A 274 20.61 -15.66 1.15
CA LEU A 274 19.15 -15.77 1.12
C LEU A 274 18.67 -17.21 1.19
N VAL A 275 19.29 -18.12 0.44
CA VAL A 275 18.95 -19.55 0.44
C VAL A 275 19.25 -20.17 1.80
N VAL A 276 20.45 -19.94 2.34
CA VAL A 276 20.88 -20.49 3.63
C VAL A 276 20.00 -19.98 4.78
N ASP A 277 19.79 -18.66 4.87
CA ASP A 277 18.95 -18.06 5.91
C ASP A 277 17.48 -18.52 5.76
N GLY A 278 16.98 -18.67 4.53
CA GLY A 278 15.64 -19.16 4.26
C GLY A 278 15.45 -20.61 4.71
N LEU A 279 16.41 -21.49 4.39
CA LEU A 279 16.41 -22.89 4.84
C LEU A 279 16.50 -22.98 6.37
N PHE A 280 17.32 -22.15 7.00
CA PHE A 280 17.47 -22.15 8.44
C PHE A 280 16.19 -21.66 9.15
N LEU A 281 15.62 -20.54 8.67
CA LEU A 281 14.37 -19.98 9.20
C LEU A 281 13.20 -20.96 9.05
N THR A 282 13.06 -21.59 7.89
CA THR A 282 12.01 -22.59 7.64
C THR A 282 12.18 -23.81 8.53
N SER A 283 13.41 -24.30 8.72
CA SER A 283 13.71 -25.43 9.61
C SER A 283 13.37 -25.12 11.07
N VAL A 284 13.86 -23.98 11.60
CA VAL A 284 13.61 -23.57 12.99
C VAL A 284 12.14 -23.30 13.24
N THR A 285 11.45 -22.64 12.31
CA THR A 285 10.01 -22.35 12.47
C THR A 285 9.15 -23.60 12.34
N SER A 286 9.50 -24.53 11.45
CA SER A 286 8.82 -25.81 11.31
C SER A 286 9.04 -26.68 12.54
N LEU A 287 10.25 -26.73 13.08
CA LEU A 287 10.56 -27.45 14.32
C LEU A 287 9.83 -26.84 15.52
N LYS A 288 9.81 -25.50 15.64
CA LYS A 288 9.03 -24.80 16.67
C LYS A 288 7.53 -25.06 16.53
N ARG A 289 7.00 -25.15 15.30
CA ARG A 289 5.59 -25.48 15.05
C ARG A 289 5.26 -26.94 15.37
N ALA A 290 6.15 -27.87 15.02
CA ALA A 290 6.02 -29.27 15.35
C ALA A 290 6.05 -29.50 16.87
N TYR A 291 6.94 -28.81 17.58
CA TYR A 291 7.04 -28.90 19.05
C TYR A 291 5.92 -28.18 19.82
N ARG A 292 5.28 -27.15 19.23
CA ARG A 292 4.22 -26.36 19.90
C ARG A 292 2.82 -26.62 19.35
N GLY A 293 2.64 -27.65 18.54
CA GLY A 293 1.46 -27.83 17.68
C GLY A 293 0.15 -28.08 18.43
N SER A 294 -0.56 -27.01 18.81
CA SER A 294 -2.03 -27.01 18.80
C SER A 294 -2.51 -26.98 17.34
N GLY A 295 -3.48 -27.82 16.96
CA GLY A 295 -3.95 -27.95 15.57
C GLY A 295 -4.35 -26.64 14.88
N ARG A 296 -4.68 -25.59 15.66
CA ARG A 296 -5.00 -24.24 15.17
C ARG A 296 -3.83 -23.55 14.47
N ALA A 297 -2.59 -23.77 14.89
CA ALA A 297 -1.42 -23.13 14.27
C ALA A 297 -1.09 -23.76 12.90
N ALA A 298 -1.27 -25.07 12.77
CA ALA A 298 -1.11 -25.79 11.49
C ALA A 298 -2.21 -25.36 10.50
N LEU A 299 -3.47 -25.31 10.94
CA LEU A 299 -4.58 -24.85 10.10
C LEU A 299 -4.36 -23.43 9.57
N LEU A 300 -3.96 -22.49 10.44
CA LEU A 300 -3.64 -21.11 10.03
C LEU A 300 -2.44 -21.00 9.07
N ALA A 301 -1.54 -21.99 9.03
CA ALA A 301 -0.43 -22.01 8.08
C ALA A 301 -0.89 -22.41 6.67
N VAL A 302 -1.86 -23.34 6.57
CA VAL A 302 -2.32 -23.89 5.28
C VAL A 302 -3.45 -23.07 4.65
N VAL A 303 -4.30 -22.43 5.47
CA VAL A 303 -5.48 -21.67 5.01
C VAL A 303 -5.21 -20.66 3.87
N PRO A 304 -4.13 -19.85 3.89
CA PRO A 304 -3.86 -18.91 2.79
C PRO A 304 -3.63 -19.60 1.44
N TYR A 305 -3.09 -20.82 1.44
CA TYR A 305 -2.88 -21.59 0.21
C TYR A 305 -4.20 -22.07 -0.38
N PHE A 306 -5.17 -22.44 0.46
CA PHE A 306 -6.54 -22.74 0.00
C PHE A 306 -7.19 -21.50 -0.62
N GLY A 307 -7.01 -20.32 -0.01
CA GLY A 307 -7.49 -19.05 -0.58
C GLY A 307 -6.92 -18.80 -1.98
N GLY A 308 -5.61 -19.02 -2.17
CA GLY A 308 -4.98 -18.97 -3.49
C GLY A 308 -5.51 -20.03 -4.46
N GLY A 309 -5.76 -21.25 -3.99
CA GLY A 309 -6.35 -22.33 -4.80
C GLY A 309 -7.75 -22.01 -5.30
N VAL A 310 -8.60 -21.40 -4.46
CA VAL A 310 -9.94 -20.92 -4.86
C VAL A 310 -9.85 -19.86 -5.96
N VAL A 311 -8.88 -18.95 -5.86
CA VAL A 311 -8.62 -17.92 -6.88
C VAL A 311 -8.19 -18.56 -8.20
N VAL A 312 -7.28 -19.54 -8.16
CA VAL A 312 -6.86 -20.29 -9.35
C VAL A 312 -8.05 -20.99 -10.00
N ALA A 313 -8.86 -21.71 -9.21
CA ALA A 313 -10.04 -22.41 -9.70
C ALA A 313 -11.04 -21.44 -10.35
N ALA A 314 -11.30 -20.28 -9.72
CA ALA A 314 -12.16 -19.25 -10.27
C ALA A 314 -11.60 -18.66 -11.57
N ALA A 315 -10.31 -18.30 -11.61
CA ALA A 315 -9.67 -17.75 -12.80
C ALA A 315 -9.71 -18.73 -13.97
N VAL A 316 -9.46 -20.02 -13.73
CA VAL A 316 -9.53 -21.05 -14.77
C VAL A 316 -10.97 -21.29 -15.22
N ARG A 317 -11.94 -21.30 -14.30
CA ARG A 317 -13.37 -21.54 -14.59
C ARG A 317 -14.00 -20.41 -15.40
N TYR A 318 -13.64 -19.17 -15.11
CA TYR A 318 -14.22 -17.96 -15.70
C TYR A 318 -13.29 -17.25 -16.69
N ARG A 319 -12.24 -17.93 -17.19
CA ARG A 319 -11.24 -17.34 -18.10
C ARG A 319 -11.85 -16.71 -19.36
N GLU A 320 -12.73 -17.45 -20.05
CA GLU A 320 -13.37 -17.02 -21.30
C GLU A 320 -14.20 -15.75 -21.09
N PRO A 321 -15.21 -15.71 -20.19
CA PRO A 321 -16.01 -14.51 -19.98
C PRO A 321 -15.19 -13.35 -19.38
N PHE A 322 -14.15 -13.64 -18.60
CA PHE A 322 -13.30 -12.61 -18.02
C PHE A 322 -12.45 -11.93 -19.09
N VAL A 323 -11.77 -12.72 -19.93
CA VAL A 323 -10.93 -12.19 -21.02
C VAL A 323 -11.80 -11.52 -22.07
N SER A 324 -12.94 -12.09 -22.47
CA SER A 324 -13.85 -11.46 -23.43
C SER A 324 -14.36 -10.11 -22.93
N THR A 325 -14.76 -10.02 -21.65
CA THR A 325 -15.22 -8.76 -21.06
C THR A 325 -14.11 -7.70 -21.07
N LEU A 326 -12.85 -8.09 -20.84
CA LEU A 326 -11.72 -7.16 -20.89
C LEU A 326 -11.42 -6.71 -22.32
N VAL A 327 -11.41 -7.65 -23.27
CA VAL A 327 -11.18 -7.36 -24.70
C VAL A 327 -12.29 -6.49 -25.26
N GLU A 328 -13.55 -6.70 -24.87
CA GLU A 328 -14.66 -5.89 -25.38
C GLU A 328 -14.70 -4.49 -24.73
N ARG A 329 -14.45 -4.38 -23.42
CA ARG A 329 -14.67 -3.12 -22.70
C ARG A 329 -13.48 -2.18 -22.68
N VAL A 330 -12.25 -2.69 -22.77
CA VAL A 330 -11.05 -1.85 -22.66
C VAL A 330 -10.87 -0.96 -23.91
N PRO A 331 -11.02 -1.45 -25.15
CA PRO A 331 -10.89 -0.64 -26.36
C PRO A 331 -11.87 0.54 -26.39
N ASP A 332 -13.13 0.31 -26.00
CA ASP A 332 -14.16 1.36 -25.90
C ASP A 332 -13.75 2.53 -24.99
N ARG A 333 -12.88 2.24 -24.02
CA ARG A 333 -12.40 3.22 -23.06
C ARG A 333 -11.12 3.90 -23.53
N LEU A 334 -10.26 3.24 -24.30
CA LEU A 334 -9.01 3.80 -24.77
C LEU A 334 -9.22 4.96 -25.77
N PRO A 335 -8.25 5.89 -25.89
CA PRO A 335 -8.17 6.79 -27.04
C PRO A 335 -8.10 6.00 -28.35
N ALA A 336 -8.68 6.54 -29.43
CA ALA A 336 -8.72 5.85 -30.73
C ALA A 336 -7.32 5.44 -31.24
N GLN A 337 -6.27 6.21 -30.91
CA GLN A 337 -4.90 5.88 -31.32
C GLN A 337 -4.33 4.63 -30.61
N LEU A 338 -4.93 4.21 -29.49
CA LEU A 338 -4.45 3.10 -28.65
C LEU A 338 -5.34 1.85 -28.75
N ALA A 339 -6.52 1.95 -29.36
CA ALA A 339 -7.45 0.83 -29.49
C ALA A 339 -6.88 -0.28 -30.40
N ASP A 340 -6.51 0.05 -31.64
CA ASP A 340 -5.99 -0.96 -32.58
C ASP A 340 -4.68 -1.63 -32.11
N PRO A 341 -3.67 -0.89 -31.57
CA PRO A 341 -2.49 -1.52 -30.99
C PRO A 341 -2.81 -2.42 -29.78
N PHE A 342 -3.80 -2.05 -28.97
CA PHE A 342 -4.22 -2.87 -27.83
C PHE A 342 -4.87 -4.16 -28.31
N ASP A 343 -5.78 -4.11 -29.28
CA ASP A 343 -6.43 -5.30 -29.81
C ASP A 343 -5.43 -6.26 -30.46
N ALA A 344 -4.48 -5.73 -31.24
CA ALA A 344 -3.41 -6.52 -31.82
C ALA A 344 -2.53 -7.19 -30.73
N LEU A 345 -2.16 -6.43 -29.69
CA LEU A 345 -1.33 -6.93 -28.59
C LEU A 345 -2.06 -7.96 -27.74
N VAL A 346 -3.35 -7.76 -27.44
CA VAL A 346 -4.14 -8.74 -26.69
C VAL A 346 -4.39 -9.99 -27.51
N ALA A 347 -4.72 -9.87 -28.81
CA ALA A 347 -4.85 -11.02 -29.71
C ALA A 347 -3.55 -11.82 -29.78
N GLN A 348 -2.40 -11.14 -29.88
CA GLN A 348 -1.09 -11.77 -29.85
C GLN A 348 -0.86 -12.51 -28.51
N ILE A 349 -1.09 -11.85 -27.37
CA ILE A 349 -0.91 -12.46 -26.04
C ILE A 349 -1.84 -13.65 -25.84
N VAL A 350 -3.12 -13.55 -26.21
CA VAL A 350 -4.10 -14.64 -26.08
C VAL A 350 -3.70 -15.82 -26.97
N SER A 351 -3.26 -15.56 -28.20
CA SER A 351 -2.81 -16.62 -29.12
C SER A 351 -1.57 -17.36 -28.59
N THR A 352 -0.60 -16.62 -28.05
CA THR A 352 0.67 -17.14 -27.54
C THR A 352 0.50 -17.86 -26.21
N TYR A 353 -0.07 -17.22 -25.20
CA TYR A 353 -0.10 -17.72 -23.82
C TYR A 353 -1.37 -18.50 -23.48
N GLY A 354 -2.46 -18.27 -24.22
CA GLY A 354 -3.78 -18.82 -23.92
C GLY A 354 -4.53 -18.03 -22.84
N GLU A 355 -5.86 -18.07 -22.90
CA GLU A 355 -6.75 -17.30 -22.02
C GLU A 355 -6.57 -17.65 -20.53
N ALA A 356 -6.32 -18.93 -20.21
CA ALA A 356 -6.13 -19.37 -18.83
C ALA A 356 -4.88 -18.74 -18.20
N ALA A 357 -3.76 -18.73 -18.93
CA ALA A 357 -2.52 -18.12 -18.46
C ALA A 357 -2.68 -16.60 -18.35
N LEU A 358 -3.34 -15.95 -19.32
CA LEU A 358 -3.63 -14.53 -19.28
C LEU A 358 -4.49 -14.15 -18.06
N ALA A 359 -5.58 -14.87 -17.82
CA ALA A 359 -6.44 -14.63 -16.66
C ALA A 359 -5.66 -14.78 -15.34
N LEU A 360 -4.86 -15.83 -15.20
CA LEU A 360 -4.02 -16.06 -14.01
C LEU A 360 -2.93 -14.99 -13.85
N MET A 361 -2.32 -14.53 -14.94
CA MET A 361 -1.33 -13.42 -14.91
C MET A 361 -1.98 -12.12 -14.44
N ILE A 362 -3.15 -11.78 -14.98
CA ILE A 362 -3.90 -10.59 -14.55
C ILE A 362 -4.26 -10.70 -13.07
N VAL A 363 -4.80 -11.82 -12.63
CA VAL A 363 -5.17 -12.04 -11.22
C VAL A 363 -3.95 -12.00 -10.30
N THR A 364 -2.81 -12.51 -10.75
CA THR A 364 -1.54 -12.42 -10.01
C THR A 364 -1.07 -10.97 -9.90
N ALA A 365 -1.12 -10.19 -10.99
CA ALA A 365 -0.76 -8.79 -11.00
C ALA A 365 -1.68 -7.95 -10.09
N LEU A 366 -2.99 -8.19 -10.15
CA LEU A 366 -3.98 -7.55 -9.26
C LEU A 366 -3.70 -7.88 -7.79
N SER A 367 -3.43 -9.15 -7.48
CA SER A 367 -3.07 -9.57 -6.12
C SER A 367 -1.77 -8.89 -5.65
N GLY A 368 -0.79 -8.76 -6.55
CA GLY A 368 0.46 -8.06 -6.34
C GLY A 368 0.26 -6.58 -6.02
N LEU A 369 -0.63 -5.88 -6.75
CA LEU A 369 -0.93 -4.47 -6.51
C LEU A 369 -1.46 -4.22 -5.10
N THR A 370 -2.42 -5.05 -4.64
CA THR A 370 -2.92 -4.98 -3.25
C THR A 370 -1.81 -5.29 -2.24
N LEU A 371 -0.92 -6.24 -2.54
CA LEU A 371 0.20 -6.58 -1.68
C LEU A 371 1.21 -5.43 -1.55
N VAL A 372 1.51 -4.74 -2.66
CA VAL A 372 2.39 -3.55 -2.66
C VAL A 372 1.78 -2.45 -1.81
N PHE A 373 0.47 -2.20 -1.92
CA PHE A 373 -0.22 -1.23 -1.07
C PHE A 373 -0.11 -1.59 0.42
N LEU A 374 -0.39 -2.85 0.79
CA LEU A 374 -0.26 -3.31 2.17
C LEU A 374 1.19 -3.26 2.68
N LEU A 375 2.16 -3.54 1.81
CA LEU A 375 3.57 -3.42 2.12
C LEU A 375 3.95 -1.96 2.36
N ALA A 376 3.45 -1.03 1.55
CA ALA A 376 3.64 0.41 1.77
C ALA A 376 3.07 0.85 3.12
N LEU A 377 1.85 0.40 3.48
CA LEU A 377 1.29 0.66 4.81
C LEU A 377 2.13 0.05 5.94
N PHE A 378 2.62 -1.18 5.75
CA PHE A 378 3.49 -1.85 6.71
C PHE A 378 4.80 -1.09 6.92
N VAL A 379 5.42 -0.62 5.82
CA VAL A 379 6.65 0.18 5.86
C VAL A 379 6.39 1.53 6.52
N SER A 380 5.30 2.22 6.17
CA SER A 380 4.90 3.49 6.79
C SER A 380 4.64 3.35 8.30
N SER A 381 3.98 2.28 8.74
CA SER A 381 3.86 1.96 10.18
C SER A 381 5.21 1.61 10.80
N ALA A 382 6.06 0.84 10.11
CA ALA A 382 7.38 0.49 10.62
C ALA A 382 8.31 1.71 10.78
N LEU A 383 8.16 2.72 9.92
CA LEU A 383 8.84 4.01 9.95
C LEU A 383 8.27 4.98 11.00
N GLY A 384 7.10 4.66 11.58
CA GLY A 384 6.38 5.58 12.47
C GLY A 384 5.75 6.77 11.74
N LEU A 385 5.61 6.69 10.41
CA LEU A 385 4.87 7.67 9.60
C LEU A 385 3.37 7.51 9.81
N LEU A 386 2.91 6.26 9.93
CA LEU A 386 1.60 5.96 10.46
C LEU A 386 1.75 5.78 11.96
N ALA A 387 1.03 6.58 12.73
CA ALA A 387 0.91 6.36 14.16
C ALA A 387 0.45 4.92 14.38
N ASP A 388 1.14 4.19 15.27
CA ASP A 388 0.77 2.81 15.66
C ASP A 388 -0.65 2.74 16.25
N ARG A 389 -1.28 3.90 16.49
CA ARG A 389 -2.58 4.14 17.13
C ARG A 389 -3.32 5.22 16.35
N ALA A 390 -4.63 5.10 16.18
CA ALA A 390 -5.45 5.99 15.35
C ALA A 390 -5.09 5.98 13.84
N GLY A 391 -4.39 4.96 13.36
CA GLY A 391 -3.97 4.87 11.96
C GLY A 391 -5.14 4.86 10.97
N GLY A 392 -6.31 4.33 11.35
CA GLY A 392 -7.53 4.42 10.54
C GLY A 392 -8.02 5.86 10.34
N ALA A 393 -8.11 6.64 11.43
CA ALA A 393 -8.51 8.04 11.37
C ALA A 393 -7.50 8.90 10.58
N ALA A 394 -6.20 8.65 10.76
CA ALA A 394 -5.15 9.32 9.99
C ALA A 394 -5.23 9.03 8.48
N LEU A 395 -5.48 7.78 8.10
CA LEU A 395 -5.70 7.41 6.69
C LEU A 395 -6.97 8.04 6.13
N ALA A 396 -8.06 8.09 6.92
CA ALA A 396 -9.30 8.72 6.50
C ALA A 396 -9.13 10.22 6.24
N ALA A 397 -8.43 10.90 7.15
CA ALA A 397 -8.06 12.30 7.01
C ALA A 397 -7.15 12.52 5.79
N SER A 398 -6.12 11.69 5.60
CA SER A 398 -5.21 11.78 4.45
C SER A 398 -5.94 11.60 3.12
N GLY A 399 -6.86 10.63 3.03
CA GLY A 399 -7.72 10.46 1.86
C GLY A 399 -8.59 11.68 1.58
N THR A 400 -9.11 12.30 2.64
CA THR A 400 -9.94 13.52 2.53
C THR A 400 -9.10 14.72 2.10
N VAL A 401 -7.86 14.87 2.57
CA VAL A 401 -6.92 15.90 2.11
C VAL A 401 -6.62 15.73 0.62
N ILE A 402 -6.29 14.51 0.17
CA ILE A 402 -6.03 14.22 -1.25
C ILE A 402 -7.27 14.58 -2.08
N THR A 403 -8.45 14.09 -1.68
CA THR A 403 -9.71 14.37 -2.36
C THR A 403 -9.95 15.88 -2.45
N THR A 404 -9.75 16.61 -1.34
CA THR A 404 -9.93 18.06 -1.25
C THR A 404 -8.98 18.81 -2.18
N ALA A 405 -7.70 18.50 -2.12
CA ALA A 405 -6.67 19.17 -2.91
C ALA A 405 -6.95 19.01 -4.42
N PHE A 406 -7.23 17.79 -4.86
CA PHE A 406 -7.51 17.54 -6.28
C PHE A 406 -8.89 18.03 -6.71
N ALA A 407 -9.91 17.97 -5.86
CA ALA A 407 -11.20 18.58 -6.14
C ALA A 407 -11.08 20.11 -6.33
N ALA A 408 -10.27 20.78 -5.51
CA ALA A 408 -9.98 22.21 -5.68
C ALA A 408 -9.29 22.50 -7.03
N THR A 409 -8.32 21.67 -7.45
CA THR A 409 -7.68 21.84 -8.77
C THR A 409 -8.63 21.63 -9.95
N ILE A 410 -9.74 20.93 -9.74
CA ILE A 410 -10.78 20.69 -10.74
C ILE A 410 -11.82 21.84 -10.77
N GLY A 411 -11.68 22.84 -9.89
CA GLY A 411 -12.57 24.00 -9.85
C GLY A 411 -13.79 23.84 -8.95
N VAL A 412 -13.74 22.93 -7.96
CA VAL A 412 -14.76 22.90 -6.90
C VAL A 412 -14.70 24.20 -6.08
N ASP A 413 -15.87 24.68 -5.66
CA ASP A 413 -16.02 25.87 -4.81
C ASP A 413 -15.03 25.87 -3.62
N LEU A 414 -14.34 26.99 -3.44
CA LEU A 414 -13.29 27.15 -2.43
C LEU A 414 -13.82 26.86 -1.02
N ARG A 415 -15.07 27.22 -0.70
CA ARG A 415 -15.64 26.98 0.64
C ARG A 415 -15.84 25.49 0.88
N LEU A 416 -16.27 24.75 -0.15
CA LEU A 416 -16.39 23.30 -0.07
C LEU A 416 -15.02 22.62 0.06
N ALA A 417 -14.00 23.10 -0.67
CA ALA A 417 -12.63 22.62 -0.51
C ALA A 417 -12.10 22.89 0.91
N LEU A 418 -12.25 24.10 1.43
CA LEU A 418 -11.85 24.44 2.81
C LEU A 418 -12.62 23.63 3.84
N ALA A 419 -13.93 23.37 3.64
CA ALA A 419 -14.70 22.48 4.51
C ALA A 419 -14.14 21.05 4.51
N GLY A 420 -13.67 20.56 3.35
CA GLY A 420 -12.96 19.28 3.23
C GLY A 420 -11.64 19.24 4.01
N ALA A 421 -10.86 20.31 3.94
CA ALA A 421 -9.61 20.44 4.70
C ALA A 421 -9.86 20.48 6.22
N VAL A 422 -10.86 21.24 6.67
CA VAL A 422 -11.29 21.29 8.08
C VAL A 422 -11.79 19.91 8.53
N ALA A 423 -12.60 19.24 7.72
CA ALA A 423 -13.09 17.89 8.01
C ALA A 423 -11.95 16.89 8.19
N ALA A 424 -10.92 16.94 7.33
CA ALA A 424 -9.74 16.10 7.46
C ALA A 424 -8.97 16.39 8.75
N PHE A 425 -8.74 17.66 9.07
CA PHE A 425 -8.05 18.08 10.30
C PHE A 425 -8.79 17.62 11.55
N VAL A 426 -10.10 17.87 11.62
CA VAL A 426 -10.96 17.44 12.73
C VAL A 426 -10.94 15.91 12.89
N ALA A 427 -11.03 15.16 11.78
CA ALA A 427 -11.00 13.71 11.83
C ALA A 427 -9.68 13.15 12.40
N TRP A 428 -8.56 13.74 11.99
CA TRP A 428 -7.24 13.34 12.47
C TRP A 428 -7.04 13.65 13.95
N ASP A 429 -7.35 14.88 14.38
CA ASP A 429 -7.13 15.34 15.75
C ASP A 429 -8.08 14.64 16.74
N VAL A 430 -9.39 14.68 16.47
CA VAL A 430 -10.40 14.01 17.32
C VAL A 430 -10.18 12.50 17.35
N GLY A 431 -9.79 11.89 16.22
CA GLY A 431 -9.47 10.47 16.14
C GLY A 431 -8.26 10.10 17.00
N SER A 432 -7.19 10.89 16.93
CA SER A 432 -5.98 10.68 17.74
C SER A 432 -6.25 10.88 19.22
N PHE A 433 -6.98 11.93 19.58
CA PHE A 433 -7.37 12.23 20.95
C PHE A 433 -8.25 11.14 21.57
N GLY A 434 -9.26 10.65 20.84
CA GLY A 434 -10.16 9.62 21.34
C GLY A 434 -9.50 8.25 21.54
N VAL A 435 -8.49 7.91 20.72
CA VAL A 435 -7.66 6.73 20.97
C VAL A 435 -6.81 6.91 22.24
N GLY A 436 -6.29 8.11 22.49
CA GLY A 436 -5.61 8.47 23.73
C GLY A 436 -6.49 8.30 24.97
N LEU A 437 -7.69 8.91 24.96
CA LEU A 437 -8.68 8.80 26.03
C LEU A 437 -9.15 7.37 26.28
N GLY A 438 -9.46 6.62 25.22
CA GLY A 438 -9.90 5.22 25.31
C GLY A 438 -8.86 4.32 25.98
N ARG A 439 -7.56 4.67 25.86
CA ARG A 439 -6.46 3.97 26.55
C ARG A 439 -6.37 4.34 28.03
N GLU A 440 -6.51 5.61 28.36
CA GLU A 440 -6.30 6.12 29.72
C GLU A 440 -7.49 5.85 30.63
N LEU A 441 -8.71 6.00 30.10
CA LEU A 441 -9.95 5.92 30.87
C LEU A 441 -10.78 4.69 30.51
N GLY A 442 -10.46 4.00 29.41
CA GLY A 442 -11.21 2.86 28.89
C GLY A 442 -12.37 3.29 27.98
N ALA A 443 -12.70 2.45 26.99
CA ALA A 443 -13.72 2.75 25.97
C ALA A 443 -15.16 2.96 26.49
N ARG A 444 -15.41 2.72 27.78
CA ARG A 444 -16.73 2.90 28.44
C ARG A 444 -16.76 4.05 29.44
N ALA A 445 -15.65 4.75 29.67
CA ALA A 445 -15.66 5.94 30.51
C ALA A 445 -16.51 7.04 29.88
N SER A 446 -17.19 7.83 30.72
CA SER A 446 -17.98 8.97 30.28
C SER A 446 -17.07 10.14 29.90
N THR A 447 -16.43 10.07 28.75
CA THR A 447 -15.47 11.07 28.23
C THR A 447 -16.13 12.14 27.35
N GLY A 448 -17.43 11.99 27.04
CA GLY A 448 -18.12 12.80 26.04
C GLY A 448 -18.01 14.31 26.25
N ARG A 449 -18.01 14.81 27.50
CA ARG A 449 -17.84 16.25 27.77
C ARG A 449 -16.47 16.77 27.34
N ILE A 450 -15.41 16.05 27.68
CA ILE A 450 -14.03 16.43 27.34
C ILE A 450 -13.83 16.30 25.82
N GLU A 451 -14.37 15.24 25.22
CA GLU A 451 -14.29 15.04 23.77
C GLU A 451 -15.04 16.12 22.98
N LEU A 452 -16.21 16.57 23.47
CA LEU A 452 -16.95 17.66 22.85
C LEU A 452 -16.21 18.99 22.94
N VAL A 453 -15.59 19.30 24.09
CA VAL A 453 -14.80 20.53 24.25
C VAL A 453 -13.60 20.50 23.33
N HIS A 454 -12.88 19.38 23.27
CA HIS A 454 -11.74 19.21 22.39
C HIS A 454 -12.15 19.32 20.91
N ALA A 455 -13.14 18.54 20.47
CA ALA A 455 -13.65 18.61 19.10
C ALA A 455 -14.17 20.00 18.74
N GLY A 456 -14.85 20.69 19.67
CA GLY A 456 -15.30 22.07 19.49
C GLY A 456 -14.14 23.04 19.28
N ALA A 457 -13.07 22.92 20.07
CA ALA A 457 -11.85 23.70 19.89
C ALA A 457 -11.20 23.41 18.53
N THR A 458 -11.05 22.15 18.15
CA THR A 458 -10.50 21.73 16.85
C THR A 458 -11.29 22.31 15.68
N ILE A 459 -12.63 22.26 15.75
CA ILE A 459 -13.53 22.84 14.75
C ILE A 459 -13.34 24.35 14.69
N LEU A 460 -13.29 25.04 15.83
CA LEU A 460 -13.11 26.49 15.88
C LEU A 460 -11.78 26.92 15.24
N PHE A 461 -10.69 26.22 15.54
CA PHE A 461 -9.39 26.47 14.91
C PHE A 461 -9.43 26.22 13.40
N GLY A 462 -10.05 25.11 12.96
CA GLY A 462 -10.20 24.80 11.54
C GLY A 462 -11.03 25.86 10.79
N VAL A 463 -12.18 26.25 11.34
CA VAL A 463 -13.04 27.28 10.76
C VAL A 463 -12.36 28.65 10.76
N GLY A 464 -11.62 29.00 11.81
CA GLY A 464 -10.81 30.23 11.87
C GLY A 464 -9.75 30.26 10.76
N ALA A 465 -9.02 29.16 10.58
CA ALA A 465 -8.05 29.03 9.49
C ALA A 465 -8.72 29.14 8.10
N ALA A 466 -9.88 28.50 7.91
CA ALA A 466 -10.66 28.61 6.67
C ALA A 466 -11.14 30.05 6.41
N ALA A 467 -11.60 30.76 7.45
CA ALA A 467 -12.02 32.16 7.34
C ALA A 467 -10.85 33.08 6.95
N ILE A 468 -9.66 32.87 7.52
CA ILE A 468 -8.43 33.58 7.13
C ILE A 468 -8.10 33.29 5.66
N ALA A 469 -8.19 32.04 5.22
CA ALA A 469 -7.94 31.67 3.83
C ALA A 469 -8.91 32.38 2.85
N VAL A 470 -10.21 32.41 3.18
CA VAL A 470 -11.21 33.15 2.37
C VAL A 470 -10.95 34.66 2.37
N ALA A 471 -10.55 35.24 3.50
CA ALA A 471 -10.21 36.65 3.58
C ALA A 471 -8.97 36.99 2.74
N ALA A 472 -7.95 36.12 2.77
CA ALA A 472 -6.74 36.26 1.95
C ALA A 472 -7.06 36.16 0.45
N ASP A 473 -7.86 35.18 0.05
CA ASP A 473 -8.30 34.98 -1.34
C ASP A 473 -9.00 36.23 -1.91
N ARG A 474 -9.99 36.76 -1.18
CA ARG A 474 -10.68 38.01 -1.55
C ARG A 474 -9.74 39.21 -1.62
N SER A 475 -8.75 39.28 -0.73
CA SER A 475 -7.78 40.38 -0.71
C SER A 475 -6.88 40.33 -1.95
N ILE A 476 -6.43 39.14 -2.35
CA ILE A 476 -5.62 38.91 -3.56
C ILE A 476 -6.43 39.26 -4.81
N GLU A 477 -7.69 38.81 -4.90
CA GLU A 477 -8.59 39.11 -6.01
C GLU A 477 -8.81 40.63 -6.14
N SER A 478 -9.09 41.31 -5.03
CA SER A 478 -9.30 42.77 -5.01
C SER A 478 -8.06 43.58 -5.38
N ALA A 479 -6.87 43.02 -5.16
CA ALA A 479 -5.60 43.67 -5.44
C ALA A 479 -5.09 43.44 -6.88
N GLY A 480 -5.82 42.67 -7.70
CA GLY A 480 -5.46 42.42 -9.11
C GLY A 480 -4.09 41.74 -9.28
N VAL A 481 -3.72 40.90 -8.31
CA VAL A 481 -2.39 40.29 -8.22
C VAL A 481 -2.18 39.24 -9.31
N SER A 482 -1.08 39.36 -10.05
CA SER A 482 -0.69 38.45 -11.16
C SER A 482 -0.45 36.99 -10.71
N GLU A 483 -0.72 36.03 -11.61
CA GLU A 483 -0.49 34.57 -11.43
C GLU A 483 0.94 34.19 -11.00
N THR A 484 1.89 35.13 -11.14
CA THR A 484 3.28 34.99 -10.67
C THR A 484 3.45 34.75 -9.16
N LEU A 485 2.41 34.96 -8.33
CA LEU A 485 2.46 34.63 -6.89
C LEU A 485 2.06 33.19 -6.54
N ALA A 486 1.67 32.36 -7.50
CA ALA A 486 1.31 30.96 -7.24
C ALA A 486 2.46 30.15 -6.61
N VAL A 487 3.70 30.36 -7.07
CA VAL A 487 4.89 29.68 -6.57
C VAL A 487 5.22 30.10 -5.11
N PRO A 488 5.29 31.40 -4.77
CA PRO A 488 5.39 31.86 -3.38
C PRO A 488 4.29 31.32 -2.46
N ALA A 489 3.04 31.28 -2.92
CA ALA A 489 1.91 30.75 -2.14
C ALA A 489 2.06 29.25 -1.87
N LEU A 490 2.50 28.48 -2.86
CA LEU A 490 2.79 27.06 -2.70
C LEU A 490 3.99 26.82 -1.76
N ILE A 491 5.03 27.65 -1.85
CA ILE A 491 6.17 27.62 -0.92
C ILE A 491 5.71 27.94 0.50
N ALA A 492 4.90 28.98 0.70
CA ALA A 492 4.37 29.35 2.00
C ALA A 492 3.47 28.26 2.59
N ALA A 493 2.62 27.62 1.77
CA ALA A 493 1.80 26.48 2.18
C ALA A 493 2.67 25.27 2.55
N THR A 494 3.72 24.99 1.78
CA THR A 494 4.67 23.90 2.07
C THR A 494 5.45 24.16 3.36
N VAL A 495 5.95 25.38 3.55
CA VAL A 495 6.63 25.81 4.78
C VAL A 495 5.68 25.76 5.97
N GLY A 496 4.44 26.23 5.82
CA GLY A 496 3.41 26.14 6.84
C GLY A 496 3.10 24.69 7.24
N LEU A 497 3.00 23.78 6.26
CA LEU A 497 2.83 22.35 6.50
C LEU A 497 4.04 21.74 7.23
N LEU A 498 5.26 22.10 6.83
CA LEU A 498 6.48 21.64 7.49
C LEU A 498 6.56 22.14 8.94
N LEU A 499 6.24 23.41 9.18
CA LEU A 499 6.17 23.99 10.53
C LEU A 499 5.10 23.31 11.38
N LEU A 500 3.94 22.98 10.81
CA LEU A 500 2.90 22.20 11.49
C LEU A 500 3.40 20.80 11.87
N VAL A 501 4.09 20.11 10.95
CA VAL A 501 4.69 18.80 11.23
C VAL A 501 5.72 18.90 12.35
N VAL A 502 6.56 19.94 12.34
CA VAL A 502 7.56 20.18 13.40
C VAL A 502 6.88 20.49 14.74
N ALA A 503 5.85 21.33 14.76
CA ALA A 503 5.12 21.68 15.98
C ALA A 503 4.29 20.53 16.56
N SER A 504 3.93 19.55 15.73
CA SER A 504 3.16 18.36 16.14
C SER A 504 4.00 17.21 16.70
N ARG A 505 5.33 17.35 16.72
CA ARG A 505 6.29 16.41 17.31
C ARG A 505 6.81 16.93 18.64
#